data_AF-A0A8J4D5X5-F1
#
_entry.id   AF-A0A8J4D5X5-F1
#
_cell.length_a   1.000
_cell.length_b   1.000
_cell.length_c   1.000
_cell.angle_alpha   90.00
_cell.angle_beta   90.00
_cell.angle_gamma   90.00
#
_symmetry.space_group_name_H-M   'P 1'
#
loop_
_entity.id
_entity.type
_entity.pdbx_description
1 polymer ?
#
loop_
_entity_poly.entity_id
_entity_poly.type
_entity_poly.pdbx_seq_one_letter_code
_entity_poly.pdbx_strand_id
1 'polypeptide(L)'
;MADVLRSLDFTQGVPADLVELDDFELLTNAVRNERNTQDILEYKHDLVERVHQRLEDQTARVESWKEASRTNRFPEEEVDMSVPILCCTLNINRFRFLLKAYWRARLQKVERFATLILDNQELQRNCSPKELNHCLQYFVAVGKCLKEVVLARLPDEFQTLVQESQLTETRDMIPMPRLDRCVFVKLLKDAGHVAVDSEGQQLVDMKAGDIYIIQYHHIQRLIQQDIAVLI
;
A
#
# COMPACT_ATOMS: atom_id res chain seq x y z
N MET A 1 -31.12 -1.23 23.84
CA MET A 1 -30.09 -0.90 22.82
C MET A 1 -29.11 -2.05 22.59
N ALA A 2 -28.66 -2.79 23.62
CA ALA A 2 -27.81 -3.98 23.46
C ALA A 2 -28.54 -5.21 22.87
N ASP A 3 -29.86 -5.35 23.08
CA ASP A 3 -30.61 -6.55 22.67
C ASP A 3 -31.01 -6.60 21.19
N VAL A 4 -31.09 -5.45 20.49
CA VAL A 4 -31.41 -5.42 19.05
C VAL A 4 -30.23 -5.90 18.20
N LEU A 5 -29.00 -5.73 18.71
CA LEU A 5 -27.79 -6.24 18.08
C LEU A 5 -27.59 -7.74 18.32
N ARG A 6 -28.30 -8.33 19.28
CA ARG A 6 -28.31 -9.78 19.55
C ARG A 6 -29.33 -10.54 18.70
N SER A 7 -30.42 -9.88 18.29
CA SER A 7 -31.48 -10.49 17.47
C SER A 7 -31.18 -10.46 15.98
N LEU A 8 -30.24 -9.61 15.54
CA LEU A 8 -29.59 -9.71 14.26
C LEU A 8 -28.39 -10.64 14.49
N ASP A 9 -28.34 -11.83 13.89
CA ASP A 9 -27.29 -12.85 14.05
C ASP A 9 -25.86 -12.35 13.74
N PHE A 10 -25.32 -11.42 14.54
CA PHE A 10 -23.94 -10.97 14.52
C PHE A 10 -23.09 -11.72 15.55
N THR A 11 -23.70 -12.51 16.45
CA THR A 11 -22.97 -13.17 17.55
C THR A 11 -23.19 -14.67 17.67
N GLN A 12 -23.99 -15.31 16.81
CA GLN A 12 -24.07 -16.78 16.76
C GLN A 12 -23.21 -17.32 15.62
N GLY A 13 -21.91 -17.42 15.93
CA GLY A 13 -20.89 -17.91 14.99
C GLY A 13 -19.47 -17.43 15.30
N VAL A 14 -19.17 -16.97 16.52
CA VAL A 14 -17.82 -16.48 16.84
C VAL A 14 -16.92 -17.65 17.21
N PRO A 15 -16.19 -18.18 16.22
CA PRO A 15 -14.74 -18.11 16.30
C PRO A 15 -14.17 -17.54 14.99
N ALA A 16 -14.13 -16.20 14.85
CA ALA A 16 -13.33 -15.50 13.81
C ALA A 16 -13.24 -13.96 13.99
N ASP A 17 -13.91 -13.35 14.97
CA ASP A 17 -14.03 -11.88 15.11
C ASP A 17 -12.74 -11.15 15.56
N LEU A 18 -11.62 -11.85 15.71
CA LEU A 18 -10.30 -11.22 15.94
C LEU A 18 -9.62 -10.79 14.63
N VAL A 19 -10.17 -11.13 13.46
CA VAL A 19 -9.53 -10.85 12.13
C VAL A 19 -10.11 -9.61 11.44
N GLU A 20 -11.30 -9.13 11.83
CA GLU A 20 -11.95 -7.98 11.17
C GLU A 20 -11.42 -6.60 11.64
N LEU A 21 -10.98 -6.48 12.90
CA LEU A 21 -10.28 -5.27 13.35
C LEU A 21 -8.86 -5.16 12.76
N ASP A 22 -8.27 -6.26 12.33
CA ASP A 22 -6.89 -6.32 11.85
C ASP A 22 -6.77 -5.76 10.41
N ASP A 23 -7.63 -6.16 9.47
CA ASP A 23 -7.46 -5.79 8.04
C ASP A 23 -7.54 -4.29 7.75
N PHE A 24 -8.45 -3.57 8.42
CA PHE A 24 -8.56 -2.12 8.23
C PHE A 24 -7.32 -1.40 8.74
N GLU A 25 -6.82 -1.81 9.91
CA GLU A 25 -5.61 -1.24 10.51
C GLU A 25 -4.37 -1.59 9.70
N LEU A 26 -4.22 -2.86 9.28
CA LEU A 26 -3.15 -3.33 8.42
C LEU A 26 -3.12 -2.56 7.09
N LEU A 27 -4.28 -2.39 6.43
CA LEU A 27 -4.34 -1.66 5.17
C LEU A 27 -4.07 -0.16 5.37
N THR A 28 -4.56 0.42 6.47
CA THR A 28 -4.26 1.80 6.82
C THR A 28 -2.76 2.01 7.06
N ASN A 29 -2.12 1.10 7.77
CA ASN A 29 -0.68 1.12 8.02
C ASN A 29 0.11 0.91 6.72
N ALA A 30 -0.31 -0.01 5.86
CA ALA A 30 0.30 -0.20 4.55
C ALA A 30 0.21 1.07 3.68
N VAL A 31 -0.94 1.76 3.67
CA VAL A 31 -1.10 3.05 2.99
C VAL A 31 -0.19 4.13 3.57
N ARG A 32 -0.08 4.24 4.90
CA ARG A 32 0.80 5.21 5.57
C ARG A 32 2.26 4.95 5.25
N ASN A 33 2.70 3.71 5.42
CA ASN A 33 4.05 3.27 5.11
C ASN A 33 4.38 3.60 3.65
N GLU A 34 3.55 3.16 2.71
CA GLU A 34 3.78 3.42 1.30
C GLU A 34 3.79 4.90 0.94
N ARG A 35 3.00 5.74 1.59
CA ARG A 35 3.01 7.20 1.33
C ARG A 35 4.25 7.90 1.88
N ASN A 36 4.80 7.38 2.98
CA ASN A 36 5.88 8.04 3.73
C ASN A 36 7.26 7.44 3.43
N THR A 37 7.34 6.26 2.80
CA THR A 37 8.61 5.68 2.32
C THR A 37 9.07 6.29 1.00
N GLN A 38 10.39 6.33 0.81
CA GLN A 38 11.02 6.85 -0.41
C GLN A 38 11.25 5.77 -1.47
N ASP A 39 11.37 4.51 -1.06
CA ASP A 39 11.50 3.30 -1.88
C ASP A 39 10.14 2.59 -2.04
N ILE A 40 10.11 1.56 -2.88
CA ILE A 40 8.93 0.71 -3.07
C ILE A 40 8.95 -0.46 -2.09
N LEU A 41 7.91 -0.56 -1.26
CA LEU A 41 7.76 -1.65 -0.31
C LEU A 41 7.24 -2.92 -0.99
N GLU A 42 7.33 -4.04 -0.31
CA GLU A 42 6.74 -5.30 -0.76
C GLU A 42 5.22 -5.18 -0.92
N TYR A 43 4.70 -5.64 -2.06
CA TYR A 43 3.27 -5.66 -2.31
C TYR A 43 2.58 -6.66 -1.37
N LYS A 44 1.67 -6.17 -0.53
CA LYS A 44 0.89 -7.00 0.40
C LYS A 44 -0.21 -7.80 -0.34
N HIS A 45 0.19 -8.85 -1.07
CA HIS A 45 -0.68 -9.69 -1.89
C HIS A 45 -1.87 -10.25 -1.12
N ASP A 46 -1.58 -11.01 -0.06
CA ASP A 46 -2.57 -11.72 0.74
C ASP A 46 -3.60 -10.76 1.35
N LEU A 47 -3.14 -9.61 1.86
CA LEU A 47 -4.01 -8.60 2.46
C LEU A 47 -4.94 -7.98 1.41
N VAL A 48 -4.40 -7.59 0.26
CA VAL A 48 -5.20 -6.95 -0.78
C VAL A 48 -6.23 -7.93 -1.36
N GLU A 49 -5.85 -9.18 -1.60
CA GLU A 49 -6.76 -10.21 -2.12
C GLU A 49 -7.87 -10.54 -1.11
N ARG A 50 -7.51 -10.71 0.17
CA ARG A 50 -8.49 -10.94 1.26
C ARG A 50 -9.48 -9.78 1.38
N VAL A 51 -9.00 -8.53 1.37
CA VAL A 51 -9.87 -7.35 1.44
C VAL A 51 -10.73 -7.23 0.17
N HIS A 52 -10.19 -7.58 -0.99
CA HIS A 52 -10.94 -7.54 -2.25
C HIS A 52 -12.11 -8.53 -2.23
N GLN A 53 -11.86 -9.79 -1.89
CA GLN A 53 -12.91 -10.82 -1.81
C GLN A 53 -14.01 -10.42 -0.83
N ARG A 54 -13.63 -9.96 0.38
CA ARG A 54 -14.58 -9.49 1.39
C ARG A 54 -15.43 -8.32 0.89
N LEU A 55 -14.85 -7.41 0.12
CA LEU A 55 -15.61 -6.30 -0.46
C LEU A 55 -16.61 -6.75 -1.51
N GLU A 56 -16.29 -7.76 -2.31
CA GLU A 56 -17.22 -8.34 -3.27
C GLU A 56 -18.40 -9.00 -2.55
N ASP A 57 -18.14 -9.83 -1.54
CA ASP A 57 -19.16 -10.51 -0.74
C ASP A 57 -20.08 -9.51 -0.02
N GLN A 58 -19.51 -8.50 0.63
CA GLN A 58 -20.27 -7.44 1.29
C GLN A 58 -21.09 -6.61 0.30
N THR A 59 -20.56 -6.35 -0.89
CA THR A 59 -21.31 -5.63 -1.94
C THR A 59 -22.51 -6.46 -2.39
N ALA A 60 -22.33 -7.76 -2.65
CA ALA A 60 -23.42 -8.65 -3.05
C ALA A 60 -24.51 -8.74 -1.98
N ARG A 61 -24.14 -8.82 -0.70
CA ARG A 61 -25.07 -8.82 0.44
C ARG A 61 -25.87 -7.53 0.55
N VAL A 62 -25.22 -6.37 0.34
CA VAL A 62 -25.90 -5.07 0.37
C VAL A 62 -26.88 -4.94 -0.79
N GLU A 63 -26.53 -5.43 -1.98
CA GLU A 63 -27.45 -5.40 -3.13
C GLU A 63 -28.67 -6.30 -2.91
N SER A 64 -28.51 -7.50 -2.35
CA SER A 64 -29.65 -8.38 -2.05
C SER A 64 -30.60 -7.76 -1.02
N TRP A 65 -30.08 -7.09 0.02
CA TRP A 65 -30.90 -6.36 0.98
C TRP A 65 -31.66 -5.18 0.35
N LYS A 66 -31.04 -4.45 -0.57
CA LYS A 66 -31.70 -3.37 -1.31
C LYS A 66 -32.83 -3.91 -2.20
N GLU A 67 -32.62 -5.05 -2.87
CA GLU A 67 -33.63 -5.69 -3.72
C GLU A 67 -34.83 -6.20 -2.92
N ALA A 68 -34.58 -6.84 -1.77
CA ALA A 68 -35.62 -7.28 -0.86
C ALA A 68 -36.46 -6.10 -0.34
N SER A 69 -35.81 -4.97 -0.01
CA SER A 69 -36.48 -3.74 0.44
C SER A 69 -37.38 -3.14 -0.64
N ARG A 70 -36.92 -3.14 -1.91
CA ARG A 70 -37.72 -2.66 -3.06
C ARG A 70 -38.93 -3.53 -3.38
N THR A 71 -38.85 -4.83 -3.15
CA THR A 71 -39.94 -5.77 -3.50
C THR A 71 -41.01 -5.85 -2.40
N ASN A 72 -40.90 -5.07 -1.31
CA ASN A 72 -41.79 -5.10 -0.15
C ASN A 72 -42.02 -6.53 0.40
N ARG A 73 -40.99 -7.38 0.25
CA ARG A 73 -41.00 -8.80 0.63
C ARG A 73 -40.70 -9.02 2.11
N PHE A 74 -40.44 -7.95 2.84
CA PHE A 74 -40.33 -7.97 4.29
C PHE A 74 -41.74 -7.91 4.89
N PRO A 75 -42.19 -8.93 5.67
CA PRO A 75 -43.46 -8.87 6.36
C PRO A 75 -43.54 -7.62 7.25
N GLU A 76 -44.76 -7.06 7.38
CA GLU A 76 -45.10 -5.72 7.90
C GLU A 76 -44.61 -5.40 9.34
N GLU A 77 -43.91 -6.32 10.01
CA GLU A 77 -43.39 -6.18 11.37
C GLU A 77 -41.84 -6.09 11.45
N GLU A 78 -41.11 -6.08 10.32
CA GLU A 78 -39.65 -6.26 10.34
C GLU A 78 -38.81 -4.97 10.46
N VAL A 79 -37.72 -5.12 11.22
CA VAL A 79 -36.62 -4.19 11.50
C VAL A 79 -36.27 -3.29 10.32
N ASP A 80 -36.19 -1.96 10.55
CA ASP A 80 -35.72 -1.00 9.55
C ASP A 80 -34.29 -1.32 9.09
N MET A 81 -34.17 -1.88 7.88
CA MET A 81 -32.90 -2.25 7.25
C MET A 81 -32.16 -1.06 6.63
N SER A 82 -32.74 0.15 6.64
CA SER A 82 -32.11 1.35 6.06
C SER A 82 -30.77 1.68 6.72
N VAL A 83 -30.71 1.61 8.06
CA VAL A 83 -29.50 1.91 8.85
C VAL A 83 -28.40 0.85 8.61
N PRO A 84 -28.66 -0.47 8.71
CA PRO A 84 -27.68 -1.50 8.34
C PRO A 84 -27.13 -1.35 6.92
N ILE A 85 -28.00 -1.13 5.93
CA ILE A 85 -27.60 -0.93 4.52
C ILE A 85 -26.68 0.29 4.39
N LEU A 86 -27.01 1.41 5.05
CA LEU A 86 -26.18 2.61 5.04
C LEU A 86 -24.81 2.36 5.66
N CYS A 87 -24.75 1.73 6.84
CA CYS A 87 -23.51 1.40 7.55
C CYS A 87 -22.59 0.50 6.70
N CYS A 88 -23.14 -0.57 6.12
CA CYS A 88 -22.37 -1.46 5.24
C CYS A 88 -21.87 -0.72 3.99
N THR A 89 -22.70 0.10 3.36
CA THR A 89 -22.31 0.90 2.19
C THR A 89 -21.16 1.87 2.52
N LEU A 90 -21.21 2.52 3.68
CA LEU A 90 -20.14 3.42 4.13
C LEU A 90 -18.83 2.65 4.39
N ASN A 91 -18.90 1.49 5.03
CA ASN A 91 -17.72 0.65 5.26
C ASN A 91 -17.09 0.16 3.95
N ILE A 92 -17.88 -0.30 2.99
CA ILE A 92 -17.40 -0.66 1.65
C ILE A 92 -16.66 0.52 1.01
N ASN A 93 -17.22 1.73 1.11
CA ASN A 93 -16.59 2.94 0.55
C ASN A 93 -15.26 3.28 1.24
N ARG A 94 -15.16 3.10 2.57
CA ARG A 94 -13.91 3.32 3.33
C ARG A 94 -12.79 2.38 2.86
N PHE A 95 -13.06 1.08 2.73
CA PHE A 95 -12.07 0.12 2.23
C PHE A 95 -11.70 0.37 0.76
N ARG A 96 -12.68 0.68 -0.11
CA ARG A 96 -12.41 1.06 -1.49
C ARG A 96 -11.52 2.30 -1.59
N PHE A 97 -11.72 3.28 -0.70
CA PHE A 97 -10.85 4.45 -0.62
C PHE A 97 -9.42 4.05 -0.23
N LEU A 98 -9.25 3.20 0.79
CA LEU A 98 -7.92 2.74 1.22
C LEU A 98 -7.19 1.94 0.12
N LEU A 99 -7.87 0.99 -0.54
CA LEU A 99 -7.28 0.25 -1.66
C LEU A 99 -6.83 1.18 -2.79
N LYS A 100 -7.68 2.15 -3.17
CA LYS A 100 -7.32 3.15 -4.17
C LYS A 100 -6.14 4.01 -3.73
N ALA A 101 -6.08 4.41 -2.45
CA ALA A 101 -4.98 5.19 -1.92
C ALA A 101 -3.67 4.39 -1.94
N TYR A 102 -3.72 3.11 -1.59
CA TYR A 102 -2.59 2.19 -1.65
C TYR A 102 -2.05 2.07 -3.07
N TRP A 103 -2.90 1.68 -4.03
CA TRP A 103 -2.47 1.52 -5.43
C TRP A 103 -1.98 2.82 -6.06
N ARG A 104 -2.60 3.97 -5.76
CA ARG A 104 -2.13 5.27 -6.28
C ARG A 104 -0.75 5.64 -5.76
N ALA A 105 -0.50 5.46 -4.46
CA ALA A 105 0.82 5.72 -3.88
C ALA A 105 1.89 4.84 -4.51
N ARG A 106 1.58 3.56 -4.72
CA ARG A 106 2.49 2.61 -5.38
C ARG A 106 2.73 2.95 -6.85
N LEU A 107 1.69 3.19 -7.63
CA LEU A 107 1.82 3.55 -9.05
C LEU A 107 2.70 4.78 -9.25
N GLN A 108 2.56 5.81 -8.41
CA GLN A 108 3.42 6.98 -8.47
C GLN A 108 4.90 6.64 -8.28
N LYS A 109 5.22 5.69 -7.39
CA LYS A 109 6.60 5.22 -7.18
C LYS A 109 7.08 4.31 -8.32
N VAL A 110 6.22 3.42 -8.80
CA VAL A 110 6.54 2.54 -9.94
C VAL A 110 6.90 3.37 -11.16
N GLU A 111 6.14 4.41 -11.48
CA GLU A 111 6.43 5.31 -12.59
C GLU A 111 7.72 6.11 -12.36
N ARG A 112 7.93 6.61 -11.13
CA ARG A 112 9.14 7.37 -10.78
C ARG A 112 10.42 6.53 -10.85
N PHE A 113 10.36 5.26 -10.46
CA PHE A 113 11.51 4.36 -10.37
C PHE A 113 11.46 3.25 -11.43
N ALA A 114 10.77 3.48 -12.55
CA ALA A 114 10.52 2.44 -13.56
C ALA A 114 11.81 1.79 -14.08
N THR A 115 12.83 2.58 -14.41
CA THR A 115 14.14 2.08 -14.87
C THR A 115 14.83 1.23 -13.82
N LEU A 116 14.84 1.70 -12.56
CA LEU A 116 15.46 1.00 -11.44
C LEU A 116 14.76 -0.35 -11.15
N ILE A 117 13.43 -0.37 -11.19
CA ILE A 117 12.64 -1.59 -10.96
C ILE A 117 12.88 -2.61 -12.08
N LEU A 118 12.94 -2.18 -13.34
CA LEU A 118 13.17 -3.09 -14.47
C LEU A 118 14.60 -3.68 -14.49
N ASP A 119 15.57 -2.98 -13.93
CA ASP A 119 16.97 -3.44 -13.84
C ASP A 119 17.20 -4.37 -12.64
N ASN A 120 16.46 -4.19 -11.53
CA ASN A 120 16.66 -4.93 -10.29
C ASN A 120 15.57 -5.99 -10.02
N GLN A 121 15.96 -7.28 -10.05
CA GLN A 121 15.05 -8.40 -9.80
C GLN A 121 14.41 -8.41 -8.40
N GLU A 122 15.09 -7.91 -7.37
CA GLU A 122 14.53 -7.86 -6.01
C GLU A 122 13.38 -6.85 -5.92
N LEU A 123 13.53 -5.70 -6.56
CA LEU A 123 12.46 -4.69 -6.63
C LEU A 123 11.28 -5.17 -7.49
N GLN A 124 11.53 -6.04 -8.47
CA GLN A 124 10.44 -6.66 -9.23
C GLN A 124 9.60 -7.58 -8.35
N ARG A 125 10.21 -8.31 -7.41
CA ARG A 125 9.48 -9.17 -6.46
C ARG A 125 8.60 -8.35 -5.51
N ASN A 126 8.97 -7.11 -5.23
CA ASN A 126 8.17 -6.20 -4.42
C ASN A 126 6.93 -5.67 -5.15
N CYS A 127 6.79 -5.89 -6.46
CA CYS A 127 5.70 -5.38 -7.28
C CYS A 127 4.69 -6.49 -7.61
N SER A 128 3.41 -6.12 -7.72
CA SER A 128 2.41 -7.04 -8.28
C SER A 128 2.63 -7.26 -9.78
N PRO A 129 2.17 -8.38 -10.37
CA PRO A 129 2.33 -8.64 -11.80
C PRO A 129 1.64 -7.58 -12.68
N LYS A 130 0.54 -6.98 -12.18
CA LYS A 130 -0.14 -5.88 -12.85
C LYS A 130 0.69 -4.60 -12.82
N GLU A 131 1.34 -4.31 -11.68
CA GLU A 131 2.28 -3.18 -11.55
C GLU A 131 3.49 -3.34 -12.47
N LEU A 132 4.06 -4.55 -12.58
CA LEU A 132 5.19 -4.82 -13.48
C LEU A 132 4.82 -4.63 -14.95
N ASN A 133 3.64 -5.10 -15.37
CA ASN A 133 3.16 -4.88 -16.72
C ASN A 133 2.95 -3.38 -17.01
N HIS A 134 2.38 -2.64 -16.05
CA HIS A 134 2.25 -1.18 -16.15
C HIS A 134 3.63 -0.50 -16.25
N CYS A 135 4.59 -0.91 -15.42
CA CYS A 135 5.95 -0.39 -15.41
C CYS A 135 6.64 -0.55 -16.78
N LEU A 136 6.53 -1.73 -17.40
CA LEU A 136 7.06 -2.01 -18.73
C LEU A 136 6.41 -1.13 -19.80
N GLN A 137 5.07 -1.06 -19.80
CA GLN A 137 4.32 -0.24 -20.76
C GLN A 137 4.66 1.24 -20.63
N TYR A 138 4.74 1.74 -19.39
CA TYR A 138 5.12 3.11 -19.08
C TYR A 138 6.53 3.42 -19.57
N PHE A 139 7.51 2.57 -19.27
CA PHE A 139 8.89 2.75 -19.70
C PHE A 139 9.01 2.81 -21.23
N VAL A 140 8.34 1.91 -21.95
CA VAL A 140 8.34 1.90 -23.42
C VAL A 140 7.67 3.16 -23.98
N ALA A 141 6.53 3.58 -23.42
CA ALA A 141 5.80 4.76 -23.89
C ALA A 141 6.61 6.05 -23.69
N VAL A 142 7.18 6.24 -22.50
CA VAL A 142 8.04 7.39 -22.19
C VAL A 142 9.32 7.36 -23.02
N GLY A 143 9.97 6.20 -23.13
CA GLY A 143 11.18 6.05 -23.92
C GLY A 143 10.97 6.33 -25.40
N LYS A 144 9.85 5.88 -25.98
CA LYS A 144 9.47 6.20 -27.36
C LYS A 144 9.25 7.71 -27.56
N CYS A 145 8.49 8.34 -26.66
CA CYS A 145 8.22 9.78 -26.71
C CYS A 145 9.52 10.60 -26.63
N LEU A 146 10.38 10.31 -25.64
CA LEU A 146 11.66 11.00 -25.48
C LEU A 146 12.59 10.80 -26.69
N LYS A 147 12.59 9.59 -27.26
CA LYS A 147 13.38 9.29 -28.46
C LYS A 147 12.93 10.08 -29.68
N GLU A 148 11.62 10.17 -29.90
CA GLU A 148 11.04 10.91 -31.03
C GLU A 148 11.20 12.43 -30.89
N VAL A 149 11.06 12.97 -29.67
CA VAL A 149 11.06 14.43 -29.45
C VAL A 149 12.48 14.99 -29.33
N VAL A 150 13.35 14.34 -28.56
CA VAL A 150 14.66 14.91 -28.18
C VAL A 150 15.82 14.03 -28.61
N LEU A 151 15.86 12.75 -28.20
CA LEU A 151 17.10 11.96 -28.30
C LEU A 151 17.55 11.74 -29.74
N ALA A 152 16.63 11.57 -30.70
CA ALA A 152 16.99 11.43 -32.12
C ALA A 152 17.65 12.69 -32.72
N ARG A 153 17.62 13.83 -32.03
CA ARG A 153 18.25 15.10 -32.44
C ARG A 153 19.57 15.36 -31.72
N LEU A 154 19.91 14.56 -30.70
CA LEU A 154 21.15 14.69 -29.97
C LEU A 154 22.27 13.91 -30.66
N PRO A 155 23.54 14.31 -30.48
CA PRO A 155 24.69 13.50 -30.89
C PRO A 155 24.61 12.09 -30.30
N ASP A 156 25.18 11.11 -31.02
CA ASP A 156 25.06 9.69 -30.67
C ASP A 156 25.48 9.38 -29.22
N GLU A 157 26.45 10.14 -28.68
CA GLU A 157 26.93 9.95 -27.31
C GLU A 157 25.87 10.24 -26.23
N PHE A 158 24.82 11.00 -26.56
CA PHE A 158 23.79 11.50 -25.62
C PHE A 158 22.38 10.94 -25.89
N GLN A 159 22.25 9.91 -26.75
CA GLN A 159 20.94 9.36 -27.11
C GLN A 159 20.37 8.36 -26.11
N THR A 160 21.03 8.14 -24.97
CA THR A 160 20.67 7.13 -23.99
C THR A 160 19.76 7.70 -22.89
N LEU A 161 18.82 6.91 -22.38
CA LEU A 161 17.91 7.30 -21.28
C LEU A 161 18.46 7.06 -19.87
N VAL A 162 19.57 6.32 -19.78
CA VAL A 162 20.07 5.69 -18.55
C VAL A 162 21.42 6.29 -18.12
N GLN A 163 22.16 6.87 -19.05
CA GLN A 163 23.50 7.39 -18.86
C GLN A 163 23.55 8.79 -19.46
N GLU A 164 24.30 9.70 -18.84
CA GLU A 164 24.49 11.06 -19.35
C GLU A 164 25.31 11.04 -20.64
N SER A 165 26.37 10.23 -20.69
CA SER A 165 27.16 10.00 -21.89
C SER A 165 27.48 8.52 -22.06
N GLN A 166 27.43 8.03 -23.29
CA GLN A 166 27.87 6.68 -23.66
C GLN A 166 29.39 6.48 -23.48
N LEU A 167 30.15 7.55 -23.25
CA LEU A 167 31.59 7.49 -22.97
C LEU A 167 31.91 7.03 -21.55
N THR A 168 30.92 7.08 -20.65
CA THR A 168 31.01 6.66 -19.25
C THR A 168 30.15 5.42 -19.02
N GLU A 169 30.68 4.43 -18.30
CA GLU A 169 29.91 3.23 -17.93
C GLU A 169 28.88 3.50 -16.81
N THR A 170 28.95 4.68 -16.18
CA THR A 170 28.12 5.03 -15.03
C THR A 170 26.67 5.32 -15.43
N ARG A 171 25.73 4.66 -14.72
CA ARG A 171 24.28 4.79 -14.94
C ARG A 171 23.69 5.92 -14.09
N ASP A 172 24.14 7.14 -14.35
CA ASP A 172 23.87 8.29 -13.48
C ASP A 172 22.49 8.93 -13.67
N MET A 173 21.77 8.59 -14.75
CA MET A 173 20.42 9.10 -15.00
C MET A 173 19.30 8.21 -14.44
N ILE A 174 19.63 7.12 -13.74
CA ILE A 174 18.63 6.29 -13.06
C ILE A 174 18.21 6.98 -11.75
N PRO A 175 16.93 7.34 -11.57
CA PRO A 175 16.46 7.90 -10.32
C PRO A 175 16.58 6.87 -9.19
N MET A 176 17.28 7.23 -8.12
CA MET A 176 17.42 6.41 -6.92
C MET A 176 16.62 6.97 -5.73
N PRO A 177 16.05 6.10 -4.87
CA PRO A 177 15.39 6.55 -3.65
C PRO A 177 16.42 7.11 -2.66
N ARG A 178 16.09 8.22 -2.00
CA ARG A 178 16.97 8.84 -0.98
C ARG A 178 16.69 8.21 0.38
N LEU A 179 17.55 7.31 0.82
CA LEU A 179 17.38 6.56 2.07
C LEU A 179 17.87 7.31 3.33
N ASP A 180 18.65 8.38 3.15
CA ASP A 180 19.23 9.17 4.25
C ASP A 180 18.25 10.19 4.87
N ARG A 181 17.00 10.22 4.40
CA ARG A 181 15.99 11.13 4.93
C ARG A 181 15.50 10.65 6.28
N CYS A 182 15.42 11.57 7.24
CA CYS A 182 14.76 11.34 8.51
C CYS A 182 13.24 11.19 8.33
N VAL A 183 12.66 10.19 8.98
CA VAL A 183 11.22 9.91 8.97
C VAL A 183 10.70 9.76 10.40
N PHE A 184 9.41 10.09 10.60
CA PHE A 184 8.73 9.89 11.88
C PHE A 184 8.17 8.48 11.93
N VAL A 185 8.53 7.75 12.98
CA VAL A 185 8.24 6.32 13.09
C VAL A 185 7.65 6.05 14.45
N LYS A 186 6.52 5.36 14.47
CA LYS A 186 5.91 4.80 15.67
C LYS A 186 6.12 3.31 15.71
N LEU A 187 6.61 2.81 16.83
CA LEU A 187 6.76 1.37 17.04
C LEU A 187 5.43 0.76 17.45
N LEU A 188 5.08 -0.35 16.80
CA LEU A 188 3.94 -1.19 17.16
C LEU A 188 4.34 -2.27 18.17
N LYS A 189 5.58 -2.76 18.07
CA LYS A 189 6.16 -3.81 18.92
C LYS A 189 7.54 -3.39 19.39
N ASP A 190 8.00 -3.98 20.49
CA ASP A 190 9.35 -3.76 20.99
C ASP A 190 10.38 -4.25 19.96
N ALA A 191 11.23 -3.35 19.49
CA ALA A 191 12.30 -3.66 18.53
C ALA A 191 13.66 -3.90 19.22
N GLY A 192 13.73 -3.69 20.53
CA GLY A 192 14.95 -3.85 21.32
C GLY A 192 15.99 -2.79 20.95
N HIS A 193 17.27 -3.18 20.91
CA HIS A 193 18.36 -2.26 20.60
C HIS A 193 18.55 -2.10 19.09
N VAL A 194 18.24 -0.92 18.57
CA VAL A 194 18.43 -0.57 17.15
C VAL A 194 19.63 0.35 17.00
N ALA A 195 20.51 0.05 16.05
CA ALA A 195 21.64 0.91 15.71
C ALA A 195 21.17 2.12 14.88
N VAL A 196 21.39 3.32 15.42
CA VAL A 196 20.93 4.60 14.82
C VAL A 196 22.08 5.36 14.16
N ASP A 197 23.28 4.79 14.15
CA ASP A 197 24.46 5.38 13.55
C ASP A 197 25.10 4.42 12.53
N SER A 198 25.74 4.98 11.51
CA SER A 198 26.48 4.25 10.47
C SER A 198 27.61 3.41 11.05
N GLU A 199 28.19 3.81 12.19
CA GLU A 199 29.23 3.06 12.89
C GLU A 199 28.68 2.03 13.89
N GLY A 200 27.35 1.97 14.09
CA GLY A 200 26.71 1.00 14.99
C GLY A 200 27.00 1.20 16.48
N GLN A 201 27.64 2.31 16.86
CA GLN A 201 28.03 2.60 18.25
C GLN A 201 26.87 3.09 19.11
N GLN A 202 25.91 3.80 18.49
CA GLN A 202 24.72 4.28 19.19
C GLN A 202 23.57 3.28 19.03
N LEU A 203 23.32 2.52 20.10
CA LEU A 203 22.17 1.65 20.23
C LEU A 203 21.08 2.37 21.03
N VAL A 204 19.90 2.50 20.42
CA VAL A 204 18.72 3.05 21.09
C VAL A 204 17.78 1.91 21.42
N ASP A 205 17.38 1.82 22.69
CA ASP A 205 16.33 0.88 23.11
C ASP A 205 14.95 1.40 22.65
N MET A 206 14.35 0.64 21.75
CA MET A 206 13.16 1.00 20.99
C MET A 206 11.94 0.24 21.51
N LYS A 207 11.05 0.96 22.20
CA LYS A 207 9.87 0.40 22.88
C LYS A 207 8.57 0.64 22.13
N ALA A 208 7.63 -0.29 22.26
CA ALA A 208 6.32 -0.19 21.65
C ALA A 208 5.57 1.07 22.13
N GLY A 209 4.95 1.78 21.19
CA GLY A 209 4.19 3.00 21.46
C GLY A 209 4.98 4.30 21.34
N ASP A 210 6.31 4.26 21.46
CA ASP A 210 7.17 5.43 21.35
C ASP A 210 7.34 5.88 19.89
N ILE A 211 7.59 7.18 19.72
CA ILE A 211 7.79 7.83 18.42
C ILE A 211 9.23 8.32 18.32
N TYR A 212 9.90 7.97 17.22
CA TYR A 212 11.29 8.30 16.95
C TYR A 212 11.44 9.06 15.62
N ILE A 213 12.49 9.86 15.53
CA ILE A 213 12.94 10.51 14.30
C ILE A 213 14.29 9.90 13.95
N ILE A 214 14.33 9.06 12.92
CA ILE A 214 15.53 8.31 12.53
C ILE A 214 15.64 8.31 10.99
N GLN A 215 16.85 8.20 10.46
CA GLN A 215 17.08 8.03 9.02
C GLN A 215 16.47 6.72 8.53
N TYR A 216 15.80 6.78 7.37
CA TYR A 216 15.01 5.67 6.86
C TYR A 216 15.80 4.38 6.65
N HIS A 217 17.07 4.47 6.23
CA HIS A 217 17.90 3.27 6.01
C HIS A 217 18.09 2.40 7.27
N HIS A 218 18.08 2.96 8.48
CA HIS A 218 18.26 2.20 9.72
C HIS A 218 17.03 1.36 10.09
N ILE A 219 15.86 1.73 9.59
CA ILE A 219 14.57 1.20 10.04
C ILE A 219 13.79 0.50 8.93
N GLN A 220 14.32 0.47 7.70
CA GLN A 220 13.69 -0.15 6.54
C GLN A 220 13.26 -1.60 6.84
N ARG A 221 14.13 -2.36 7.51
CA ARG A 221 13.84 -3.74 7.93
C ARG A 221 12.71 -3.83 8.94
N LEU A 222 12.62 -2.89 9.88
CA LEU A 222 11.54 -2.86 10.89
C LEU A 222 10.17 -2.57 10.25
N ILE A 223 10.17 -1.76 9.20
CA ILE A 223 8.96 -1.43 8.43
C ILE A 223 8.54 -2.62 7.56
N GLN A 224 9.49 -3.32 6.94
CA GLN A 224 9.22 -4.56 6.18
C GLN A 224 8.63 -5.67 7.05
N GLN A 225 9.07 -5.76 8.31
CA GLN A 225 8.58 -6.73 9.30
C GLN A 225 7.27 -6.31 9.98
N ASP A 226 6.66 -5.18 9.58
CA ASP A 226 5.44 -4.62 10.18
C ASP A 226 5.58 -4.39 11.72
N ILE A 227 6.80 -4.17 12.21
CA ILE A 227 7.12 -3.84 13.62
C ILE A 227 6.92 -2.35 13.87
N ALA A 228 7.10 -1.53 12.84
CA ALA A 228 7.04 -0.08 12.90
C ALA A 228 6.15 0.49 11.78
N VAL A 229 5.52 1.62 12.06
CA VAL A 229 4.67 2.35 11.11
C VAL A 229 5.14 3.79 10.98
N LEU A 230 5.18 4.28 9.75
CA LEU A 230 5.49 5.66 9.46
C LEU A 230 4.28 6.57 9.73
N ILE A 231 4.56 7.74 10.30
CA ILE A 231 3.57 8.79 10.55
C ILE A 231 3.74 9.92 9.54
#